data_AF-A0A0F8YD36-F1
#
_entry.id   AF-A0A0F8YD36-F1
#
_cell.length_a   1.000
_cell.length_b   1.000
_cell.length_c   1.000
_cell.angle_alpha   90.00
_cell.angle_beta   90.00
_cell.angle_gamma   90.00
#
_symmetry.space_group_name_H-M   'P 1'
#
loop_
_entity.id
_entity.type
_entity.pdbx_description
1 polymer ?
#
loop_
_entity_poly.entity_id
_entity_poly.type
_entity_poly.pdbx_seq_one_letter_code
_entity_poly.pdbx_strand_id
1 'polypeptide(L)'
;MVSNIFKVRFKLPSGDIIRCGIAGVIENTRKQVDSVEFAYHKDYLSKVKHPIDPSTLHLTSNVFKLYCDKSALGFIDDILPDSWGKKVLSRIHNIPYPSISDLLKVMEYSTVGALHFSSEDSSDISFGLGVSV
;
A
#
# COMPACT_ATOMS: atom_id res chain seq x y z
N MET A 1 -19.84 0.00 -4.44
CA MET A 1 -18.64 -0.52 -3.76
C MET A 1 -17.64 -0.84 -4.85
N VAL A 2 -16.39 -0.42 -4.68
CA VAL A 2 -15.31 -0.65 -5.63
C VAL A 2 -14.21 -1.41 -4.90
N SER A 3 -13.68 -2.47 -5.52
CA SER A 3 -12.56 -3.23 -5.01
C SER A 3 -11.36 -3.06 -5.94
N ASN A 4 -10.24 -2.62 -5.40
CA ASN A 4 -8.97 -2.51 -6.12
C ASN A 4 -7.96 -3.47 -5.50
N ILE A 5 -7.29 -4.25 -6.34
CA ILE A 5 -6.29 -5.22 -5.92
C ILE A 5 -4.90 -4.68 -6.25
N PHE A 6 -4.00 -4.75 -5.28
CA PHE A 6 -2.63 -4.31 -5.39
C PHE A 6 -1.69 -5.46 -5.03
N LYS A 7 -0.63 -5.62 -5.82
CA LYS A 7 0.52 -6.43 -5.45
C LYS A 7 1.38 -5.59 -4.51
N VAL A 8 1.82 -6.21 -3.42
CA VAL A 8 2.66 -5.55 -2.42
C VAL A 8 4.07 -6.10 -2.52
N ARG A 9 5.05 -5.22 -2.70
CA ARG A 9 6.48 -5.53 -2.67
C ARG A 9 7.10 -4.95 -1.41
N PHE A 10 8.18 -5.60 -0.95
CA PHE A 10 8.95 -5.13 0.21
C PHE A 10 10.43 -5.03 -0.17
N LYS A 11 11.03 -3.87 0.11
CA LYS A 11 12.47 -3.65 -0.02
C LYS A 11 13.17 -4.07 1.26
N LEU A 12 14.02 -5.09 1.16
CA LEU A 12 14.86 -5.54 2.26
C LEU A 12 15.96 -4.51 2.55
N PRO A 13 16.54 -4.52 3.77
CA PRO A 13 17.70 -3.71 4.10
C PRO A 13 18.92 -3.95 3.19
N SER A 14 19.01 -5.13 2.57
CA SER A 14 20.03 -5.45 1.56
C SER A 14 19.86 -4.67 0.24
N GLY A 15 18.69 -4.05 0.03
CA GLY A 15 18.28 -3.43 -1.23
C GLY A 15 17.44 -4.33 -2.12
N ASP A 16 17.40 -5.65 -1.85
CA ASP A 16 16.60 -6.60 -2.63
C ASP A 16 15.10 -6.32 -2.50
N ILE A 17 14.37 -6.47 -3.61
CA ILE A 17 12.92 -6.30 -3.64
C ILE A 17 12.28 -7.68 -3.73
N ILE A 18 11.40 -8.00 -2.77
CA ILE A 18 10.71 -9.29 -2.71
C ILE A 18 9.20 -9.11 -2.78
N ARG A 19 8.50 -10.19 -3.18
CA ARG A 19 7.04 -10.26 -3.09
C ARG A 19 6.63 -10.30 -1.63
N CYS A 20 5.88 -9.29 -1.19
CA CYS A 20 5.37 -9.16 0.16
C CYS A 20 4.00 -9.81 0.33
N GLY A 21 3.08 -9.51 -0.58
CA GLY A 21 1.69 -9.93 -0.45
C GLY A 21 0.79 -9.37 -1.53
N ILE A 22 -0.52 -9.51 -1.32
CA ILE A 22 -1.58 -8.93 -2.14
C ILE A 22 -2.53 -8.20 -1.18
N ALA A 23 -2.89 -6.97 -1.52
CA ALA A 23 -3.83 -6.14 -0.78
C ALA A 23 -5.07 -5.87 -1.64
N GLY A 24 -6.26 -6.14 -1.11
CA GLY A 24 -7.53 -5.68 -1.65
C GLY A 24 -8.02 -4.48 -0.85
N VAL A 25 -8.23 -3.34 -1.50
CA VAL A 25 -8.79 -2.14 -0.87
C VAL A 25 -10.24 -1.98 -1.34
N ILE A 26 -11.18 -2.08 -0.40
CA ILE A 26 -12.61 -2.01 -0.67
C ILE A 26 -13.12 -0.63 -0.24
N GLU A 27 -13.62 0.14 -1.20
CA GLU A 27 -14.08 1.50 -1.01
C GLU A 27 -15.59 1.61 -1.27
N ASN A 28 -16.27 2.44 -0.46
CA ASN A 28 -17.68 2.75 -0.63
C ASN A 28 -17.90 3.78 -1.76
N THR A 29 -19.16 4.10 -2.06
CA THR A 29 -19.52 5.07 -3.10
C THR A 29 -19.07 6.51 -2.81
N ARG A 30 -18.67 6.80 -1.57
CA ARG A 30 -18.10 8.09 -1.13
C ARG A 30 -16.57 8.08 -1.11
N LYS A 31 -15.93 7.09 -1.73
CA LYS A 31 -14.46 6.93 -1.79
C LYS A 31 -13.78 6.73 -0.42
N GLN A 32 -14.54 6.33 0.60
CA GLN A 32 -13.98 5.97 1.91
C GLN A 32 -13.69 4.48 1.95
N VAL A 33 -12.60 4.09 2.61
CA VAL A 33 -12.26 2.68 2.82
C VAL A 33 -13.24 2.06 3.81
N ASP A 34 -13.88 0.99 3.36
CA ASP A 34 -14.82 0.18 4.14
C ASP A 34 -14.11 -1.02 4.77
N SER A 35 -13.25 -1.69 3.97
CA SER A 35 -12.38 -2.76 4.46
C SER A 35 -11.14 -2.93 3.61
N VAL A 36 -10.15 -3.61 4.19
CA VAL A 36 -8.92 -4.03 3.53
C VAL A 36 -8.76 -5.52 3.73
N GLU A 37 -8.45 -6.22 2.66
CA GLU A 37 -8.02 -7.62 2.69
C GLU A 37 -6.53 -7.70 2.39
N PHE A 38 -5.79 -8.52 3.12
CA PHE A 38 -4.35 -8.68 2.90
C PHE A 38 -3.92 -10.14 3.05
N ALA A 39 -3.09 -10.61 2.13
CA ALA A 39 -2.49 -11.94 2.20
C ALA A 39 -0.97 -11.85 1.99
N TYR A 40 -0.20 -12.39 2.93
CA TYR A 40 1.24 -12.51 2.76
C TYR A 40 1.60 -13.48 1.64
N HIS A 41 2.62 -13.11 0.86
CA HIS A 41 3.20 -14.00 -0.13
C HIS A 41 4.23 -14.92 0.55
N LYS A 42 4.32 -16.18 0.08
CA LYS A 42 5.26 -17.17 0.61
C LYS A 42 6.73 -16.69 0.63
N ASP A 43 7.13 -15.92 -0.39
CA ASP A 43 8.47 -15.36 -0.49
C ASP A 43 8.79 -14.49 0.74
N TYR A 44 7.84 -13.66 1.19
CA TYR A 44 7.98 -12.83 2.38
C TYR A 44 8.06 -13.68 3.65
N LEU A 45 7.11 -14.61 3.84
CA LEU A 45 7.06 -15.49 5.02
C LEU A 45 8.33 -16.33 5.19
N SER A 46 8.94 -16.73 4.08
CA SER A 46 10.19 -17.51 4.09
C SER A 46 11.41 -16.66 4.48
N LYS A 47 11.49 -15.41 4.02
CA LYS A 47 12.68 -14.55 4.14
C LYS A 47 12.63 -13.60 5.33
N VAL A 48 11.46 -13.10 5.68
CA VAL A 48 11.26 -12.06 6.69
C VAL A 48 10.57 -12.67 7.91
N LYS A 49 11.05 -12.33 9.11
CA LYS A 49 10.57 -12.89 10.39
C LYS A 49 9.78 -11.90 11.23
N HIS A 50 9.41 -10.77 10.65
CA HIS A 50 8.55 -9.76 11.28
C HIS A 50 7.37 -9.42 10.36
N PRO A 51 6.22 -9.06 10.93
CA PRO A 51 5.08 -8.56 10.16
C PRO A 51 5.37 -7.18 9.57
N ILE A 52 4.58 -6.78 8.57
CA ILE A 52 4.59 -5.40 8.03
C ILE A 52 3.81 -4.44 8.91
N ASP A 53 2.81 -4.95 9.63
CA ASP A 53 2.07 -4.25 10.67
C ASP A 53 1.94 -5.19 11.87
N PRO A 54 2.74 -5.02 12.92
CA PRO A 54 2.68 -5.85 14.11
C PRO A 54 1.33 -5.80 14.84
N SER A 55 0.54 -4.76 14.65
CA SER A 55 -0.73 -4.57 15.35
C SER A 55 -1.89 -5.30 14.69
N THR A 56 -1.93 -5.37 13.36
CA THR A 56 -3.07 -5.91 12.60
C THR A 56 -2.74 -7.08 11.68
N LEU A 57 -1.51 -7.18 11.18
CA LEU A 57 -1.08 -8.15 10.17
C LEU A 57 -0.02 -9.10 10.72
N HIS A 58 -0.40 -9.97 11.65
CA HIS A 58 0.51 -11.00 12.18
C HIS A 58 1.11 -11.87 11.05
N LEU A 59 2.32 -12.38 11.23
CA LEU A 59 3.02 -13.12 10.18
C LEU A 59 2.45 -14.54 10.01
N THR A 60 1.48 -14.70 9.10
CA THR A 60 0.82 -15.98 8.79
C THR A 60 0.47 -16.07 7.30
N SER A 61 0.19 -17.28 6.82
CA SER A 61 -0.33 -17.54 5.46
C SER A 61 -1.83 -17.26 5.29
N ASN A 62 -2.54 -16.95 6.38
CA ASN A 62 -3.97 -16.66 6.32
C ASN A 62 -4.25 -15.30 5.68
N VAL A 63 -5.44 -15.18 5.08
CA VAL A 63 -5.95 -13.90 4.60
C VAL A 63 -6.50 -13.10 5.78
N PHE A 64 -6.06 -11.86 5.90
CA PHE A 64 -6.60 -10.88 6.82
C PHE A 64 -7.77 -10.17 6.17
N LYS A 65 -8.85 -9.98 6.93
CA LYS A 65 -9.96 -9.10 6.56
C LYS A 65 -10.16 -8.10 7.69
N LEU A 66 -9.86 -6.84 7.38
CA LEU A 66 -9.78 -5.76 8.34
C LEU A 66 -10.84 -4.73 7.98
N TYR A 67 -11.76 -4.47 8.92
CA TYR A 67 -12.84 -3.51 8.72
C TYR A 67 -12.40 -2.13 9.22
N CYS A 68 -12.73 -1.10 8.44
CA CYS A 68 -12.30 0.26 8.71
C CYS A 68 -13.49 1.12 9.11
N ASP A 69 -13.40 1.84 10.24
CA ASP A 69 -14.36 2.91 10.54
C ASP A 69 -13.93 4.23 9.88
N LYS A 70 -13.99 4.25 8.53
CA LYS A 70 -13.78 5.42 7.66
C LYS A 70 -12.34 5.95 7.51
N SER A 71 -11.34 5.33 8.13
CA SER A 71 -9.90 5.63 7.91
C SER A 71 -9.14 4.44 7.32
N ALA A 72 -8.03 4.70 6.63
CA ALA A 72 -7.13 3.61 6.26
C ALA A 72 -6.55 2.92 7.49
N LEU A 73 -6.07 1.70 7.30
CA LEU A 73 -5.23 1.02 8.27
C LEU A 73 -3.84 1.66 8.28
N GLY A 74 -3.18 1.64 9.45
CA GLY A 74 -1.89 2.33 9.66
C GLY A 74 -0.87 2.02 8.57
N PHE A 75 -0.67 0.74 8.22
CA PHE A 75 0.33 0.37 7.21
C PHE A 75 0.08 0.92 5.80
N ILE A 76 -1.17 1.27 5.46
CA ILE A 76 -1.49 1.95 4.20
C ILE A 76 -1.33 3.46 4.38
N ASP A 77 -1.83 4.05 5.46
CA ASP A 77 -1.74 5.51 5.65
C ASP A 77 -0.29 5.98 5.86
N ASP A 78 0.56 5.17 6.49
CA ASP A 78 1.98 5.46 6.76
C ASP A 78 2.81 5.63 5.49
N ILE A 79 2.39 5.04 4.37
CA ILE A 79 3.08 5.17 3.08
C ILE A 79 2.47 6.27 2.20
N LEU A 80 1.28 6.75 2.55
CA LEU A 80 0.63 7.82 1.80
C LEU A 80 1.23 9.17 2.18
N PRO A 81 1.23 10.15 1.26
CA PRO A 81 1.62 11.49 1.60
C PRO A 81 0.69 12.08 2.66
N ASP A 82 1.18 13.10 3.35
CA ASP A 82 0.38 13.89 4.27
C ASP A 82 -0.77 14.63 3.53
N SER A 83 -1.56 15.37 4.30
CA SER A 83 -2.69 16.13 3.75
C SER A 83 -2.30 17.15 2.67
N TRP A 84 -1.07 17.68 2.71
CA TRP A 84 -0.59 18.62 1.70
C TRP A 84 -0.15 17.89 0.43
N GLY A 85 0.64 16.82 0.56
CA GLY A 85 1.06 15.99 -0.58
C GLY A 85 -0.13 15.34 -1.29
N LYS A 86 -1.15 14.89 -0.56
CA LYS A 86 -2.43 14.42 -1.12
C LYS A 86 -3.09 15.49 -2.00
N LYS A 87 -3.08 16.77 -1.58
CA LYS A 87 -3.59 17.90 -2.38
C LYS A 87 -2.74 18.16 -3.62
N VAL A 88 -1.41 18.12 -3.49
CA VAL A 88 -0.50 18.31 -4.63
C VAL A 88 -0.73 17.24 -5.69
N LEU A 89 -0.71 15.96 -5.31
CA LEU A 89 -0.95 14.84 -6.22
C LEU A 89 -2.34 14.92 -6.88
N SER A 90 -3.38 15.27 -6.11
CA SER A 90 -4.73 15.44 -6.65
C SER A 90 -4.81 16.46 -7.78
N ARG A 91 -4.00 17.53 -7.71
CA ARG A 91 -3.94 18.58 -8.74
C ARG A 91 -3.11 18.14 -9.95
N ILE A 92 -1.94 17.55 -9.71
CA ILE A 92 -1.05 17.07 -10.79
C ILE A 92 -1.75 16.03 -11.66
N HIS A 93 -2.47 15.08 -11.03
CA HIS A 93 -3.17 14.00 -11.73
C HIS A 93 -4.63 14.33 -12.07
N ASN A 94 -5.10 15.54 -11.77
CA ASN A 94 -6.45 16.02 -12.05
C ASN A 94 -7.57 15.11 -11.46
N ILE A 95 -7.34 14.59 -10.25
CA ILE A 95 -8.26 13.71 -9.51
C ILE A 95 -8.84 14.49 -8.33
N PRO A 96 -10.00 15.17 -8.49
CA PRO A 96 -10.64 15.84 -7.38
C PRO A 96 -11.11 14.81 -6.35
N TYR A 97 -10.71 14.99 -5.10
CA TYR A 97 -11.02 14.08 -3.98
C TYR A 97 -10.56 12.64 -4.26
N PRO A 98 -9.23 12.39 -4.26
CA PRO A 98 -8.71 11.06 -4.55
C PRO A 98 -9.07 10.10 -3.42
N SER A 99 -9.50 8.89 -3.78
CA SER A 99 -9.58 7.78 -2.82
C SER A 99 -8.18 7.27 -2.47
N ILE A 100 -8.09 6.33 -1.53
CA ILE A 100 -6.82 5.69 -1.22
C ILE A 100 -6.32 4.88 -2.41
N SER A 101 -7.22 4.18 -3.08
CA SER A 101 -6.89 3.45 -4.30
C SER A 101 -6.43 4.38 -5.42
N ASP A 102 -7.02 5.58 -5.56
CA ASP A 102 -6.56 6.59 -6.52
C ASP A 102 -5.11 7.01 -6.21
N LEU A 103 -4.80 7.28 -4.94
CA LEU A 103 -3.45 7.67 -4.50
C LEU A 103 -2.43 6.54 -4.69
N LEU A 104 -2.78 5.31 -4.32
CA LEU A 104 -1.89 4.14 -4.50
C LEU A 104 -1.56 3.92 -5.99
N LYS A 105 -2.51 4.11 -6.90
CA LYS A 105 -2.26 4.02 -8.36
C LYS A 105 -1.35 5.14 -8.86
N VAL A 106 -1.57 6.37 -8.37
CA VAL A 106 -0.69 7.51 -8.70
C VAL A 106 0.75 7.27 -8.21
N MET A 107 0.89 6.61 -7.06
CA MET A 107 2.17 6.30 -6.42
C MET A 107 2.78 4.96 -6.86
N GLU A 108 2.24 4.30 -7.90
CA GLU A 108 2.70 2.99 -8.37
C GLU A 108 4.16 2.97 -8.84
N TYR A 109 4.79 4.15 -9.01
CA TYR A 109 6.21 4.26 -9.39
C TYR A 109 7.09 4.89 -8.31
N SER A 110 6.54 5.26 -7.15
CA SER A 110 7.29 5.97 -6.11
C SER A 110 6.71 5.69 -4.72
N THR A 111 7.54 5.23 -3.80
CA THR A 111 7.08 4.90 -2.45
C THR A 111 7.98 5.44 -1.37
N VAL A 112 7.35 5.65 -0.21
CA VAL A 112 8.00 6.03 1.04
C VAL A 112 8.16 4.77 1.88
N GLY A 113 9.38 4.55 2.38
CA GLY A 113 9.69 3.40 3.23
C GLY A 113 9.95 2.11 2.44
N ALA A 114 9.63 0.97 3.05
CA ALA A 114 9.98 -0.35 2.52
C ALA A 114 8.85 -1.02 1.72
N LEU A 115 7.61 -0.52 1.83
CA LEU A 115 6.46 -1.11 1.15
C LEU A 115 6.21 -0.44 -0.19
N HIS A 116 5.65 -1.21 -1.12
CA HIS A 116 5.26 -0.72 -2.42
C HIS A 116 4.01 -1.41 -2.92
N PHE A 117 3.06 -0.63 -3.43
CA PHE A 117 1.78 -1.10 -3.93
C PHE A 117 1.69 -0.80 -5.43
N SER A 118 1.43 -1.83 -6.22
CA SER A 118 1.28 -1.71 -7.67
C SER A 118 0.04 -2.47 -8.15
N SER A 119 -0.62 -1.95 -9.18
CA SER A 119 -1.70 -2.65 -9.87
C SER A 119 -1.16 -3.71 -10.84
N GLU A 120 0.05 -3.52 -11.38
CA GLU A 120 0.73 -4.44 -12.28
C GLU A 120 2.03 -5.03 -11.71
N ASP A 121 2.57 -6.08 -12.34
CA ASP A 121 3.96 -6.52 -12.09
C ASP A 121 4.93 -5.64 -12.88
N SER A 122 5.04 -4.36 -12.53
CA SER A 122 6.07 -3.48 -13.08
C SER A 122 7.44 -3.81 -12.47
N SER A 123 8.47 -3.93 -13.31
CA SER A 123 9.87 -4.05 -12.88
C SER A 123 10.51 -2.71 -12.50
N ASP A 124 9.88 -1.60 -12.88
CA ASP A 124 10.43 -0.25 -12.74
C ASP A 124 9.95 0.40 -11.44
N ILE A 125 10.33 -0.21 -10.31
CA ILE A 125 9.98 0.29 -8.99
C ILE A 125 11.08 1.23 -8.48
N SER A 126 10.73 2.50 -8.28
CA SER A 126 11.60 3.44 -7.56
C SER A 126 11.19 3.55 -6.09
N PHE A 127 12.14 3.26 -5.20
CA PHE A 127 11.98 3.47 -3.76
C PHE A 127 12.66 4.77 -3.36
N GLY A 128 11.88 5.75 -2.90
CA GLY A 128 12.40 7.01 -2.39
C GLY A 128 12.74 6.91 -0.90
N LEU A 129 13.85 7.52 -0.48
CA LEU A 129 14.23 7.60 0.94
C LEU A 129 13.48 8.72 1.69
N GLY A 130 12.45 9.33 1.11
CA GLY A 130 11.81 10.53 1.64
C GLY A 130 12.73 11.76 1.70
N VAL A 131 13.96 11.65 1.20
CA VAL A 131 14.92 12.73 1.01
C VAL A 131 15.34 12.68 -0.45
N SER A 132 14.74 13.54 -1.26
CA SER A 132 15.31 13.88 -2.57
C SER A 132 16.55 14.74 -2.30
N VAL A 133 17.70 14.35 -2.86
CA VAL A 133 18.76 15.30 -3.20
C VAL A 133 18.50 15.76 -4.63
#